data_AF-A0A6B2LRR6-F1
#
_entry.id   AF-A0A6B2LRR6-F1
#
_cell.length_a   1.000
_cell.length_b   1.000
_cell.length_c   1.000
_cell.angle_alpha   90.00
_cell.angle_beta   90.00
_cell.angle_gamma   90.00
#
_symmetry.space_group_name_H-M   'P 1'
#
loop_
_entity.id
_entity.type
_entity.pdbx_description
1 polymer ?
#
loop_
_entity_poly.entity_id
_entity_poly.type
_entity_poly.pdbx_seq_one_letter_code
_entity_poly.pdbx_strand_id
1 'polypeptide(L)'
;MIFPWRKVFFAATWKEHIDKIEQFITGIIEERKREGWKGKGDFLSVLLEMEEKKEITGVTPKFLRDQVINFTIAGRDTTAVLLSATFYYLALHPDVDQKVRREIEEIVGNEEVTMQHTKELKYLQNVL
;
A
#
# COMPACT_ATOMS: atom_id res chain seq x y z
N MET A 1 -34.37 -0.61 -12.07
CA MET A 1 -32.99 -0.39 -11.60
C MET A 1 -32.38 -1.76 -11.34
N ILE A 2 -31.69 -2.35 -12.33
CA ILE A 2 -31.19 -3.74 -12.26
C ILE A 2 -29.69 -3.69 -12.56
N PHE A 3 -28.86 -3.70 -11.52
CA PHE A 3 -27.44 -3.94 -11.68
C PHE A 3 -27.17 -5.47 -11.72
N PRO A 4 -26.45 -6.02 -12.72
CA PRO A 4 -26.33 -7.45 -12.96
C PRO A 4 -25.17 -8.11 -12.19
N TRP A 5 -24.94 -7.72 -10.94
CA TRP A 5 -23.84 -8.22 -10.10
C TRP A 5 -23.85 -9.75 -9.89
N ARG A 6 -25.02 -10.37 -10.06
CA ARG A 6 -25.25 -11.79 -9.79
C ARG A 6 -24.52 -12.74 -10.75
N LYS A 7 -24.00 -12.28 -11.89
CA LYS A 7 -23.12 -13.10 -12.76
C LYS A 7 -21.63 -12.90 -12.48
N VAL A 8 -21.26 -11.72 -11.98
CA VAL A 8 -19.86 -11.36 -11.68
C VAL A 8 -19.40 -12.01 -10.38
N PHE A 9 -20.19 -11.90 -9.30
CA PHE A 9 -19.85 -12.49 -7.99
C PHE A 9 -20.09 -14.00 -7.89
N PHE A 10 -20.80 -14.59 -8.85
CA PHE A 10 -21.13 -16.03 -8.85
C PHE A 10 -20.45 -16.80 -9.99
N ALA A 11 -19.54 -16.17 -10.74
CA ALA A 11 -18.67 -16.89 -11.66
C ALA A 11 -17.66 -17.72 -10.86
N ALA A 12 -17.47 -18.99 -11.24
CA ALA A 12 -16.50 -19.89 -10.58
C ALA A 12 -15.09 -19.26 -10.49
N THR A 13 -14.72 -18.49 -11.50
CA THR A 13 -13.46 -17.74 -11.56
C THR A 13 -13.32 -16.70 -10.45
N TRP A 14 -14.39 -16.00 -10.06
CA TRP A 14 -14.34 -15.01 -8.97
C TRP A 14 -13.93 -15.65 -7.66
N LYS A 15 -14.53 -16.81 -7.35
CA LYS A 15 -14.19 -17.56 -6.13
C LYS A 15 -12.73 -18.01 -6.15
N GLU A 16 -12.24 -18.54 -7.27
CA GLU A 16 -10.83 -18.94 -7.42
C GLU A 16 -9.86 -17.76 -7.22
N HIS A 17 -10.20 -16.57 -7.70
CA HIS A 17 -9.37 -15.38 -7.50
C HIS A 17 -9.38 -14.91 -6.04
N ILE A 18 -10.53 -14.90 -5.38
CA ILE A 18 -10.64 -14.58 -3.96
C ILE A 18 -9.85 -15.58 -3.12
N ASP A 19 -9.98 -16.88 -3.39
CA ASP A 19 -9.26 -17.93 -2.65
C ASP A 19 -7.74 -17.73 -2.76
N LYS A 20 -7.22 -17.35 -3.94
CA LYS A 20 -5.79 -17.00 -4.12
C LYS A 20 -5.37 -15.78 -3.31
N ILE A 21 -6.19 -14.73 -3.27
CA ILE A 21 -5.92 -13.53 -2.47
C ILE A 21 -5.90 -13.90 -0.98
N GLU A 22 -6.89 -14.66 -0.51
CA GLU A 22 -6.96 -15.10 0.88
C GLU A 22 -5.72 -15.94 1.26
N GLN A 23 -5.32 -16.89 0.41
CA GLN A 23 -4.11 -17.70 0.63
C GLN A 23 -2.84 -16.85 0.71
N PHE A 24 -2.67 -15.89 -0.20
CA PHE A 24 -1.52 -14.98 -0.20
C PHE A 24 -1.45 -14.15 1.09
N ILE A 25 -2.57 -13.54 1.49
CA ILE A 25 -2.64 -12.70 2.70
C ILE A 25 -2.44 -13.53 3.96
N THR A 26 -3.04 -14.72 4.04
CA THR A 26 -2.79 -15.65 5.15
C THR A 26 -1.32 -16.05 5.23
N GLY A 27 -0.65 -16.27 4.09
CA GLY A 27 0.78 -16.51 4.03
C GLY A 27 1.60 -15.38 4.67
N ILE A 28 1.30 -14.12 4.32
CA ILE A 28 1.95 -12.94 4.89
C ILE A 28 1.74 -12.85 6.41
N ILE A 29 0.51 -13.10 6.89
CA ILE A 29 0.20 -13.02 8.31
C ILE A 29 0.97 -14.07 9.11
N GLU A 30 1.03 -15.31 8.62
CA GLU A 30 1.72 -16.40 9.31
C GLU A 30 3.24 -16.25 9.24
N GLU A 31 3.78 -15.76 8.12
CA GLU A 31 5.17 -15.34 8.02
C GLU A 31 5.52 -14.27 9.05
N ARG A 32 4.67 -13.25 9.19
CA ARG A 32 4.90 -12.21 10.19
C ARG A 32 4.89 -12.75 11.61
N LYS A 33 3.93 -13.61 11.94
CA LYS A 33 3.88 -14.24 13.27
C LYS A 33 5.12 -15.05 13.57
N ARG A 34 5.67 -15.75 12.56
CA ARG A 34 6.91 -16.54 12.68
C ARG A 34 8.14 -15.65 12.90
N GLU A 35 8.25 -14.54 12.18
CA GLU A 35 9.36 -13.59 12.34
C GLU A 35 9.27 -12.74 13.61
N GLY A 36 8.07 -12.64 14.17
CA GLY A 36 7.75 -11.70 15.24
C GLY A 36 7.40 -10.31 14.70
N TRP A 37 6.54 -9.61 15.44
CA TRP A 37 5.98 -8.33 15.02
C TRP A 37 6.52 -7.12 15.79
N LYS A 38 7.17 -7.32 16.94
CA LYS A 38 7.60 -6.25 17.85
C LYS A 38 8.69 -5.39 17.23
N GLY A 39 8.46 -4.07 17.22
CA GLY A 39 9.45 -3.09 16.75
C GLY A 39 9.60 -2.98 15.23
N LYS A 40 8.76 -3.68 14.44
CA LYS A 40 8.76 -3.58 12.96
C LYS A 40 8.04 -2.32 12.46
N GLY A 41 7.05 -1.83 13.21
CA GLY A 41 6.37 -0.56 12.95
C GLY A 41 5.46 -0.51 11.71
N ASP A 42 5.26 -1.62 11.00
CA ASP A 42 4.30 -1.67 9.89
C ASP A 42 2.87 -1.99 10.36
N PHE A 43 1.92 -1.83 9.44
CA PHE A 43 0.49 -1.94 9.70
C PHE A 43 0.07 -3.21 10.43
N LEU A 44 0.55 -4.39 10.02
CA LEU A 44 0.17 -5.65 10.64
C LEU A 44 0.74 -5.76 12.05
N SER A 45 1.97 -5.28 12.25
CA SER A 45 2.58 -5.20 13.57
C SER A 45 1.81 -4.27 14.50
N VAL A 46 1.38 -3.11 14.02
CA VAL A 46 0.57 -2.16 14.79
C VAL A 46 -0.75 -2.80 15.24
N LEU A 47 -1.46 -3.51 14.34
CA LEU A 47 -2.71 -4.20 14.70
C LEU A 47 -2.50 -5.27 15.80
N LEU A 48 -1.42 -6.07 15.68
CA LEU A 48 -1.10 -7.10 16.67
C LEU A 48 -0.67 -6.50 18.02
N GLU A 49 0.04 -5.36 18.01
CA GLU A 49 0.39 -4.64 19.24
C GLU A 49 -0.83 -4.01 19.91
N MET A 50 -1.78 -3.46 19.14
CA MET A 50 -3.04 -2.94 19.67
C MET A 50 -3.89 -4.05 20.29
N GLU A 51 -3.85 -5.26 19.74
CA GLU A 51 -4.48 -6.45 20.33
C GLU A 51 -3.82 -6.81 21.68
N GLU A 52 -2.49 -6.90 21.73
CA GLU A 52 -1.74 -7.18 22.98
C GLU A 52 -2.07 -6.15 24.07
N LYS A 53 -2.20 -4.88 23.70
CA LYS A 53 -2.57 -3.78 24.62
C LYS A 53 -4.07 -3.74 24.98
N LYS A 54 -4.89 -4.61 24.39
CA LYS A 54 -6.36 -4.64 24.54
C LYS A 54 -7.06 -3.35 24.10
N GLU A 55 -6.45 -2.58 23.21
CA GLU A 55 -7.06 -1.38 22.61
C GLU A 55 -8.12 -1.77 21.57
N ILE A 56 -7.93 -2.93 20.94
CA ILE A 56 -8.91 -3.58 20.07
C ILE A 56 -9.23 -4.98 20.62
N THR A 57 -10.45 -5.46 20.37
CA THR A 57 -10.90 -6.79 20.80
C THR A 57 -11.39 -7.59 19.60
N GLY A 58 -11.38 -8.92 19.71
CA GLY A 58 -11.91 -9.79 18.65
C GLY A 58 -11.01 -9.93 17.42
N VAL A 59 -9.69 -9.80 17.60
CA VAL A 59 -8.72 -9.96 16.51
C VAL A 59 -8.60 -11.45 16.16
N THR A 60 -9.41 -11.85 15.19
CA THR A 60 -9.37 -13.19 14.60
C THR A 60 -8.45 -13.21 13.38
N PRO A 61 -7.97 -14.39 12.93
CA PRO A 61 -7.23 -14.50 11.67
C PRO A 61 -8.02 -13.92 10.49
N LYS A 62 -9.34 -14.11 10.49
CA LYS A 62 -10.24 -13.51 9.50
C LYS A 62 -10.24 -11.99 9.58
N PHE A 63 -10.37 -11.42 10.79
CA PHE A 63 -10.31 -9.98 10.98
C PHE A 63 -9.00 -9.39 10.44
N LEU A 64 -7.85 -9.95 10.81
CA LEU A 64 -6.54 -9.48 10.33
C LEU A 64 -6.46 -9.51 8.81
N ARG A 65 -6.87 -10.63 8.20
CA ARG A 65 -6.91 -10.78 6.75
C ARG A 65 -7.80 -9.74 6.09
N ASP A 66 -9.02 -9.57 6.58
CA ASP A 66 -9.98 -8.62 6.01
C ASP A 66 -9.45 -7.17 6.12
N GLN A 67 -8.77 -6.82 7.21
CA GLN A 67 -8.11 -5.51 7.35
C GLN A 67 -6.95 -5.35 6.37
N VAL A 68 -6.05 -6.32 6.26
CA VAL A 68 -4.92 -6.23 5.32
C VAL A 68 -5.43 -6.11 3.88
N ILE A 69 -6.47 -6.85 3.48
CA ILE A 69 -7.08 -6.74 2.16
C ILE A 69 -7.66 -5.34 1.95
N ASN A 70 -8.41 -4.83 2.92
CA ASN A 70 -9.05 -3.52 2.83
C ASN A 70 -8.04 -2.39 2.58
N PHE A 71 -6.96 -2.34 3.38
CA PHE A 71 -5.91 -1.34 3.20
C PHE A 71 -5.12 -1.53 1.91
N THR A 72 -4.84 -2.78 1.52
CA THR A 72 -4.09 -3.08 0.28
C THR A 72 -4.85 -2.61 -0.95
N ILE A 73 -6.16 -2.91 -1.04
CA ILE A 73 -6.98 -2.52 -2.18
C ILE A 73 -7.12 -0.99 -2.23
N ALA A 74 -7.36 -0.34 -1.08
CA ALA A 74 -7.50 1.10 -1.01
C ALA A 74 -6.25 1.85 -1.52
N GLY A 75 -5.05 1.38 -1.13
CA GLY A 75 -3.79 2.00 -1.55
C GLY A 75 -3.35 1.63 -2.98
N ARG A 76 -3.63 0.40 -3.44
CA ARG A 76 -3.11 -0.10 -4.71
C ARG A 76 -3.56 0.74 -5.91
N ASP A 77 -4.87 0.86 -6.10
CA ASP A 77 -5.40 1.43 -7.34
C ASP A 77 -5.24 2.96 -7.36
N THR A 78 -5.39 3.61 -6.20
CA THR A 78 -5.20 5.06 -6.07
C THR A 78 -3.75 5.46 -6.31
N THR A 79 -2.78 4.76 -5.71
CA THR A 79 -1.35 5.02 -5.94
C THR A 79 -0.92 4.66 -7.35
N ALA A 80 -1.43 3.56 -7.94
CA ALA A 80 -1.10 3.19 -9.31
C ALA A 80 -1.56 4.25 -10.33
N VAL A 81 -2.78 4.78 -10.15
CA VAL A 81 -3.31 5.86 -11.00
C VAL A 81 -2.50 7.14 -10.81
N LEU A 82 -2.22 7.53 -9.56
CA LEU A 82 -1.39 8.69 -9.25
C LEU A 82 -0.04 8.61 -9.97
N LEU A 83 0.72 7.54 -9.75
CA LEU A 83 2.05 7.37 -10.35
C LEU A 83 1.99 7.34 -11.87
N SER A 84 1.00 6.67 -12.45
CA SER A 84 0.81 6.63 -13.90
C SER A 84 0.58 8.03 -14.47
N ALA A 85 -0.25 8.84 -13.81
CA ALA A 85 -0.51 10.22 -14.20
C ALA A 85 0.74 11.10 -14.01
N THR A 86 1.44 10.97 -12.88
CA THR A 86 2.68 11.71 -12.61
C THR A 86 3.71 11.47 -13.70
N PHE A 87 4.02 10.22 -14.02
CA PHE A 87 4.99 9.91 -15.08
C PHE A 87 4.53 10.39 -16.46
N TYR A 88 3.23 10.27 -16.76
CA TYR A 88 2.67 10.79 -18.01
C TYR A 88 2.87 12.30 -18.15
N TYR A 89 2.55 13.08 -17.11
CA TYR A 89 2.72 14.54 -17.15
C TYR A 89 4.19 14.96 -17.13
N LEU A 90 5.06 14.27 -16.38
CA LEU A 90 6.51 14.54 -16.41
C LEU A 90 7.10 14.33 -17.82
N ALA A 91 6.65 13.30 -18.54
CA ALA A 91 7.09 13.06 -19.92
C ALA A 91 6.64 14.17 -20.89
N LEU A 92 5.48 14.79 -20.64
CA LEU A 92 4.97 15.92 -21.44
C LEU A 92 5.57 17.27 -21.04
N HIS A 93 6.14 17.39 -19.84
CA HIS A 93 6.72 18.61 -19.30
C HIS A 93 8.19 18.42 -18.87
N PRO A 94 9.13 18.34 -19.83
CA PRO A 94 10.55 18.10 -19.53
C PRO A 94 11.18 19.15 -18.61
N ASP A 95 10.67 20.39 -18.62
CA ASP A 95 11.13 21.44 -17.73
C ASP A 95 10.76 21.18 -16.25
N VAL A 96 9.62 20.53 -16.01
CA VAL A 96 9.19 20.09 -14.67
C VAL A 96 10.00 18.86 -14.24
N ASP A 97 10.21 17.88 -15.12
CA ASP A 97 11.06 16.71 -14.84
C ASP A 97 12.49 17.14 -14.45
N GLN A 98 13.08 18.09 -15.18
CA GLN A 98 14.40 18.63 -14.85
C GLN A 98 14.44 19.30 -13.47
N LYS A 99 13.39 20.03 -13.09
CA LYS A 99 13.31 20.65 -11.75
C LYS A 99 13.18 19.60 -10.64
N VAL A 100 12.35 18.58 -10.83
CA VAL A 100 12.23 17.46 -9.89
C VAL A 100 13.57 16.74 -9.72
N ARG A 101 14.26 16.42 -10.82
CA ARG A 101 15.57 15.77 -10.78
C ARG A 101 16.62 16.61 -10.05
N ARG A 102 16.67 17.91 -10.31
CA ARG A 102 17.58 18.83 -9.59
C ARG A 102 17.27 18.86 -8.11
N GLU A 103 16.00 18.94 -7.71
CA GLU A 103 15.62 18.90 -6.30
C GLU A 103 16.10 17.58 -5.64
N ILE A 104 15.93 16.45 -6.32
CA ILE A 104 16.39 15.14 -5.83
C ILE A 104 17.92 15.12 -5.71
N GLU A 105 18.65 15.60 -6.72
CA GLU A 105 20.12 15.68 -6.70
C GLU A 105 20.63 16.61 -5.57
N GLU A 106 19.95 17.73 -5.33
CA GLU A 106 20.33 18.69 -4.28
C GLU A 106 20.07 18.16 -2.86
N ILE A 107 18.96 17.44 -2.65
CA ILE A 107 18.55 16.97 -1.31
C ILE A 107 19.09 15.59 -0.99
N VAL A 108 19.10 14.66 -1.95
CA VAL A 108 19.53 13.26 -1.75
C VAL A 108 20.97 13.06 -2.19
N GLY A 109 21.38 13.70 -3.28
CA GLY A 109 22.70 13.52 -3.88
C GLY A 109 22.99 12.05 -4.18
N ASN A 110 24.10 11.54 -3.63
CA ASN A 110 24.56 10.15 -3.79
C ASN A 110 24.27 9.28 -2.56
N GLU A 111 23.47 9.77 -1.61
CA GLU A 111 23.12 9.04 -0.40
C GLU A 111 21.94 8.07 -0.62
N GLU A 112 21.74 7.15 0.32
CA GLU A 112 20.51 6.36 0.34
C GLU A 112 19.31 7.24 0.68
N VAL A 113 18.17 7.00 0.02
CA VAL A 113 16.94 7.75 0.26
C VAL A 113 16.41 7.47 1.67
N THR A 114 16.24 8.53 2.46
CA THR A 114 15.69 8.44 3.81
C THR A 114 14.31 9.12 3.91
N MET A 115 13.56 8.80 4.97
CA MET A 115 12.29 9.48 5.27
C MET A 115 12.46 10.98 5.57
N GLN A 116 13.68 11.41 5.94
CA GLN A 116 13.96 12.82 6.10
C GLN A 116 14.07 13.51 4.74
N HIS A 117 14.78 12.90 3.78
CA HIS A 117 14.86 13.42 2.41
C HIS A 117 13.46 13.60 1.81
N THR A 118 12.57 12.62 1.96
CA THR A 118 11.21 12.72 1.40
C THR A 118 10.41 13.91 1.92
N LYS A 119 10.67 14.37 3.15
CA LYS A 119 10.01 15.57 3.71
C LYS A 119 10.54 16.87 3.13
N GLU A 120 11.78 16.86 2.63
CA GLU A 120 12.47 18.03 2.10
C GLU A 120 12.23 18.22 0.59
N LEU A 121 11.87 17.16 -0.15
CA LEU A 121 11.51 17.17 -1.57
C LEU A 121 10.15 17.86 -1.84
N LYS A 122 10.05 19.16 -1.54
CA LYS A 122 8.82 19.94 -1.57
C LYS A 122 8.26 20.14 -2.97
N TYR A 123 9.11 20.29 -3.98
CA TYR A 123 8.71 20.44 -5.36
C TYR A 123 8.11 19.14 -5.88
N LEU A 124 8.76 17.99 -5.63
CA LEU A 124 8.21 16.67 -5.93
C LEU A 124 6.87 16.45 -5.21
N GLN A 125 6.73 16.86 -3.95
CA GLN A 125 5.45 16.77 -3.23
C GLN A 125 4.33 17.61 -3.87
N ASN A 126 4.65 18.72 -4.56
CA ASN A 126 3.65 19.53 -5.27
C ASN A 126 3.30 18.94 -6.66
N VAL A 127 4.16 18.07 -7.20
CA VAL A 127 3.93 17.37 -8.47
C VAL A 127 3.06 16.12 -8.28
N LEU A 128 3.14 15.49 -7.10
CA LEU A 128 2.29 14.39 -6.65
C LEU A 128 0.93 14.91 -6.15
#